data_AF-A0A7S7SLF0-F1
#
_entry.id   AF-A0A7S7SLF0-F1
#
_cell.length_a   1.000
_cell.length_b   1.000
_cell.length_c   1.000
_cell.angle_alpha   90.00
_cell.angle_beta   90.00
_cell.angle_gamma   90.00
#
_symmetry.space_group_name_H-M   'P 1'
#
loop_
_entity.id
_entity.type
_entity.pdbx_description
1 polymer ?
#
loop_
_entity_poly.entity_id
_entity_poly.type
_entity_poly.pdbx_seq_one_letter_code
_entity_poly.pdbx_strand_id
1 'polypeptide(L)'
;MEKRRRCAWMGHEPGSKIVWAHGDVVRFACPKPEITAESLAWLELYPVWQARKEAVEWARDVEAMILLDREWEKARDEQQHRK
;
A
#
# COMPACT_ATOMS: atom_id res chain seq x y z
N MET A 1 4.61 0.21 -9.35
CA MET A 1 3.47 -0.27 -8.51
C MET A 1 2.01 -0.07 -9.02
N GLU A 2 1.72 0.46 -10.22
CA GLU A 2 0.33 0.67 -10.69
C GLU A 2 -0.23 -0.45 -11.60
N LYS A 3 0.64 -1.25 -12.24
CA LYS A 3 0.22 -2.39 -13.10
C LYS A 3 -0.43 -3.58 -12.35
N ARG A 4 -0.38 -3.62 -11.02
CA ARG A 4 -0.96 -4.70 -10.18
C ARG A 4 -2.28 -4.33 -9.52
N ARG A 5 -2.69 -3.06 -9.52
CA ARG A 5 -3.98 -2.64 -8.99
C ARG A 5 -5.00 -2.69 -10.12
N ARG A 6 -5.68 -3.84 -10.27
CA ARG A 6 -6.77 -4.09 -11.24
C ARG A 6 -8.03 -3.24 -10.98
N CYS A 7 -7.87 -1.95 -10.68
CA CYS A 7 -8.94 -0.98 -10.80
C CYS A 7 -9.05 -0.65 -12.29
N ALA A 8 -9.61 -1.58 -13.06
CA ALA A 8 -9.79 -1.37 -14.49
C ALA A 8 -10.87 -0.30 -14.69
N TRP A 9 -10.44 0.92 -14.97
CA TRP A 9 -11.32 1.99 -15.45
C TRP A 9 -11.77 1.62 -16.88
N MET A 10 -12.83 0.82 -17.00
CA MET A 10 -13.54 0.67 -18.27
C MET A 10 -14.74 1.61 -18.29
N GLY A 11 -14.68 2.54 -19.25
CA GLY A 11 -15.66 3.58 -19.53
C GLY A 11 -17.13 3.13 -19.47
N HIS A 12 -17.91 4.08 -18.96
CA HIS A 12 -19.35 4.37 -19.03
C HIS A 12 -20.41 3.28 -19.32
N GLU A 13 -21.42 3.19 -18.42
CA GLU A 13 -22.91 3.24 -18.63
C GLU A 13 -23.67 2.81 -17.33
N PRO A 14 -24.93 3.21 -17.09
CA PRO A 14 -25.51 3.39 -15.75
C PRO A 14 -26.22 2.14 -15.15
N GLY A 15 -25.96 1.87 -13.86
CA GLY A 15 -26.56 0.77 -13.10
C GLY A 15 -25.54 -0.03 -12.26
N SER A 16 -24.86 0.66 -11.33
CA SER A 16 -23.90 0.14 -10.32
C SER A 16 -23.00 -1.04 -10.73
N LYS A 17 -21.80 -0.71 -11.22
CA LYS A 17 -20.77 -1.66 -11.67
C LYS A 17 -19.98 -2.22 -10.49
N ILE A 18 -19.70 -3.51 -10.49
CA ILE A 18 -18.74 -4.14 -9.56
C ILE A 18 -17.35 -3.56 -9.88
N VAL A 19 -16.77 -2.83 -8.93
CA VAL A 19 -15.46 -2.17 -9.06
C VAL A 19 -14.33 -3.06 -8.55
N TRP A 20 -14.64 -3.99 -7.64
CA TRP A 20 -13.67 -4.94 -7.09
C TRP A 20 -14.38 -6.22 -6.63
N ALA A 21 -13.80 -7.38 -6.93
CA ALA A 21 -14.27 -8.68 -6.46
C ALA A 21 -13.10 -9.56 -6.01
N HIS A 22 -13.21 -10.20 -4.85
CA HIS A 22 -12.22 -11.16 -4.34
C HIS A 22 -12.91 -12.22 -3.46
N GLY A 23 -12.83 -13.49 -3.87
CA GLY A 23 -13.65 -14.55 -3.27
C GLY A 23 -15.14 -14.21 -3.39
N ASP A 24 -15.88 -14.28 -2.29
CA ASP A 24 -17.31 -13.97 -2.21
C ASP A 24 -17.62 -12.48 -1.93
N VAL A 25 -16.58 -11.62 -1.87
CA VAL A 25 -16.75 -10.19 -1.57
C VAL A 25 -16.80 -9.39 -2.86
N VAL A 26 -17.90 -8.66 -3.04
CA VAL A 26 -18.15 -7.77 -4.17
C VAL A 26 -18.25 -6.33 -3.67
N ARG A 27 -17.47 -5.41 -4.26
CA ARG A 27 -17.57 -3.97 -4.00
C ARG A 27 -17.96 -3.22 -5.26
N PHE A 28 -19.00 -2.42 -5.16
CA PHE A 28 -19.50 -1.52 -6.21
C PHE A 28 -18.84 -0.13 -6.19
N ALA A 29 -17.89 0.08 -5.27
CA ALA A 29 -17.06 1.27 -5.18
C ALA A 29 -15.59 0.85 -4.99
N CYS A 30 -14.67 1.54 -5.67
CA CYS A 30 -13.24 1.34 -5.44
C CYS A 30 -12.97 1.68 -3.97
N PRO A 31 -12.46 0.75 -3.14
CA PRO A 31 -12.07 1.13 -1.79
C PRO A 31 -10.98 2.19 -1.93
N LYS A 32 -11.31 3.42 -1.53
CA LYS A 32 -10.31 4.48 -1.42
C LYS A 32 -9.29 3.96 -0.41
N PRO A 33 -7.99 3.91 -0.74
CA PRO A 33 -6.99 3.60 0.27
C PRO A 33 -7.08 4.69 1.33
N GLU A 34 -7.61 4.33 2.49
CA GLU A 34 -7.69 5.22 3.64
C GLU A 34 -6.33 5.19 4.33
N ILE A 35 -5.65 6.33 4.33
CA ILE A 35 -4.44 6.51 5.11
C ILE A 35 -4.88 6.88 6.52
N THR A 36 -4.68 5.96 7.46
CA THR A 36 -5.00 6.18 8.86
C THR A 36 -3.90 7.01 9.54
N ALA A 37 -4.22 7.63 10.68
CA ALA A 37 -3.21 8.31 11.51
C ALA A 37 -2.08 7.35 11.93
N GLU A 38 -2.39 6.09 12.22
CA GLU A 38 -1.42 5.04 12.52
C GLU A 38 -0.47 4.78 11.33
N SER A 39 -1.02 4.72 10.11
CA SER A 39 -0.21 4.57 8.89
C SER A 39 0.73 5.75 8.68
N LEU A 40 0.30 6.98 9.00
CA LEU A 40 1.15 8.16 8.94
C LEU A 40 2.26 8.11 9.99
N ALA A 41 1.95 7.70 11.22
CA ALA A 41 2.95 7.56 12.27
C ALA A 41 4.06 6.57 11.89
N TRP A 42 3.72 5.44 11.25
CA TRP A 42 4.73 4.51 10.74
C TRP A 42 5.59 5.11 9.64
N LEU A 43 5.01 5.90 8.74
CA LEU A 43 5.78 6.59 7.69
C LEU A 43 6.76 7.61 8.27
N GLU A 44 6.39 8.28 9.36
CA GLU A 44 7.25 9.23 10.07
C GLU A 44 8.36 8.52 10.87
N LEU A 45 8.04 7.37 11.46
CA LEU A 45 8.99 6.55 12.23
C LEU A 45 10.03 5.86 11.33
N TYR A 46 9.61 5.42 10.14
CA TYR A 46 10.41 4.54 9.28
C TYR A 46 11.82 5.08 8.95
N PRO A 47 12.06 6.37 8.62
CA PRO A 47 13.41 6.85 8.34
C PRO A 47 14.37 6.69 9.53
N VAL A 48 13.88 6.93 10.75
CA VAL A 48 14.68 6.78 11.98
C VAL A 48 14.98 5.30 12.21
N TRP A 49 13.94 4.47 12.10
CA TRP A 49 14.08 3.03 12.19
C TRP A 49 15.04 2.47 11.14
N GLN A 50 14.95 2.90 9.88
CA GLN A 50 15.80 2.42 8.79
C GLN A 50 17.27 2.77 9.02
N ALA A 51 17.54 3.98 9.52
CA ALA A 51 18.90 4.46 9.78
C ALA A 51 19.57 3.72 10.94
N ARG A 52 18.81 3.37 11.98
CA ARG A 52 19.37 2.83 13.22
C ARG A 52 19.09 1.34 13.45
N LYS A 53 18.13 0.79 12.71
CA LYS A 53 17.54 -0.56 12.89
C LYS A 53 17.20 -0.84 14.36
N GLU A 54 16.72 0.20 15.06
CA GLU A 54 16.32 0.13 16.47
C GLU A 54 15.11 -0.80 16.63
N ALA A 55 15.02 -1.46 17.79
CA ALA A 55 13.87 -2.28 18.12
C ALA A 55 12.63 -1.39 18.36
N VAL A 56 11.49 -1.82 17.82
CA VAL A 56 10.18 -1.24 18.12
C VAL A 56 9.43 -2.16 19.07
N GLU A 57 8.61 -1.57 19.94
CA GLU A 57 8.04 -2.27 21.10
C GLU A 57 6.90 -3.23 20.71
N TRP A 58 6.10 -2.86 19.72
CA TRP A 58 4.90 -3.61 19.37
C TRP A 58 5.11 -4.47 18.12
N ALA A 59 4.59 -5.70 18.17
CA ALA A 59 4.68 -6.63 17.04
C ALA A 59 4.14 -6.03 15.73
N ARG A 60 3.06 -5.24 15.79
CA ARG A 60 2.50 -4.56 14.61
C ARG A 60 3.45 -3.51 14.03
N ASP A 61 4.18 -2.80 14.88
CA ASP A 61 5.17 -1.83 14.41
C ASP A 61 6.34 -2.54 13.72
N VAL A 62 6.78 -3.68 14.26
CA VAL A 62 7.82 -4.51 13.63
C VAL A 62 7.37 -4.94 12.23
N GLU A 63 6.14 -5.45 12.12
CA GLU A 63 5.56 -5.86 10.84
C GLU A 63 5.46 -4.68 9.87
N ALA A 64 5.01 -3.52 10.33
CA ALA A 64 4.92 -2.31 9.53
C ALA A 64 6.30 -1.86 9.02
N MET A 65 7.33 -1.86 9.87
CA MET A 65 8.69 -1.48 9.49
C MET A 65 9.27 -2.44 8.44
N ILE A 66 9.09 -3.75 8.61
CA ILE A 66 9.53 -4.76 7.64
C ILE A 66 8.83 -4.58 6.30
N LEU A 67 7.51 -4.30 6.31
CA LEU A 67 6.74 -4.08 5.10
C LEU A 67 7.22 -2.83 4.36
N LEU A 68 7.39 -1.72 5.08
CA LEU A 68 7.88 -0.46 4.52
C LEU A 68 9.28 -0.62 3.92
N ASP A 69 10.17 -1.38 4.56
CA ASP A 69 11.53 -1.65 4.06
C ASP A 69 11.50 -2.36 2.71
N ARG A 70 10.70 -3.43 2.62
CA ARG A 70 10.54 -4.19 1.37
C ARG A 70 9.96 -3.35 0.24
N GLU A 71 8.98 -2.51 0.53
CA GLU A 71 8.37 -1.65 -0.50
C GLU A 71 9.29 -0.50 -0.90
N TRP A 72 10.09 0.03 0.02
CA TRP A 72 11.12 1.02 -0.28
C TRP A 72 12.19 0.46 -1.21
N GLU A 73 12.69 -0.75 -0.95
CA GLU A 73 13.64 -1.45 -1.81
C GLU A 73 13.08 -1.64 -3.22
N LYS A 74 11.86 -2.20 -3.34
CA LYS A 74 11.19 -2.35 -4.64
C LYS A 74 11.03 -1.02 -5.38
N ALA A 75 10.66 0.05 -4.69
CA ALA A 75 10.51 1.36 -5.29
C ALA A 75 11.85 1.92 -5.81
N ARG A 76 12.95 1.69 -5.09
CA ARG A 76 14.31 2.05 -5.53
C ARG A 76 14.72 1.25 -6.77
N ASP A 77 14.46 -0.05 -6.78
CA ASP A 77 14.76 -0.91 -7.93
C ASP A 77 13.93 -0.48 -9.16
N GLU A 78 12.62 -0.25 -8.99
CA GLU A 78 11.75 0.27 -10.06
C GLU A 78 12.26 1.63 -10.60
N GLN A 79 12.79 2.51 -9.75
CA GLN A 79 13.38 3.79 -10.17
C GLN A 79 14.69 3.61 -10.94
N GLN A 80 15.54 2.66 -10.53
CA GLN A 80 16.81 2.38 -11.19
C GLN A 80 16.60 1.79 -12.58
N HIS A 81 15.63 0.88 -12.76
CA HIS A 81 15.31 0.25 -14.05
C HIS A 81 14.50 1.13 -15.01
N ARG A 82 14.04 2.31 -14.57
CA ARG A 82 13.30 3.27 -15.41
C ARG A 82 14.21 4.34 -16.04
N LYS A 83 15.47 4.43 -15.63
CA LYS A 83 16.50 5.28 -16.24
C LYS A 83 17.18 4.55 -17.39
#